data_AF-A0A087XD28-F1
#
_entry.id   AF-A0A087XD28-F1
#
_cell.length_a   1.000
_cell.length_b   1.000
_cell.length_c   1.000
_cell.angle_alpha   90.00
_cell.angle_beta   90.00
_cell.angle_gamma   90.00
#
_symmetry.space_group_name_H-M   'P 1'
#
loop_
_entity.id
_entity.type
_entity.pdbx_description
1 polymer ?
#
loop_
_entity_poly.entity_id
_entity_poly.type
_entity_poly.pdbx_seq_one_letter_code
_entity_poly.pdbx_strand_id
1 'polypeptide(L)'
;PATASITIADISSLLSSQKEALSAEFKLSFESLNSTLDSNATMTYHGQRICSLEDNVEKVCANLQKENEMLRAKVVDLEGRSRRQNIRIVGLPEHIEGPRPSSFFSKLLTEVLGKDTLPSPPEIARAHRTLAPKPAPGSRPRPVILRFHRFQEKDLIIREARKRGALSYQGHRIRFYDDYSPEVVKQRGEYSGAMTELHKRRYKPALLFPAKLRITLPNGDKKWLPSAAA
;
A
#
# COMPACT_ATOMS: atom_id res chain seq x y z
N PRO A 1 97.59 28.01 1.84
CA PRO A 1 96.29 28.53 2.31
C PRO A 1 95.96 29.85 1.59
N ALA A 2 95.41 29.77 0.37
CA ALA A 2 94.93 30.94 -0.35
C ALA A 2 93.53 31.26 0.19
N THR A 3 93.43 32.29 1.02
CA THR A 3 92.14 32.88 1.39
C THR A 3 91.53 33.46 0.14
N ALA A 4 90.61 32.72 -0.48
CA ALA A 4 89.79 33.22 -1.58
C ALA A 4 89.12 34.52 -1.10
N SER A 5 89.61 35.66 -1.59
CA SER A 5 89.06 36.95 -1.23
C SER A 5 87.75 37.09 -2.00
N ILE A 6 86.64 36.81 -1.32
CA ILE A 6 85.29 37.01 -1.83
C ILE A 6 85.18 38.48 -2.25
N THR A 7 84.94 38.72 -3.53
CA THR A 7 84.83 40.08 -4.05
C THR A 7 83.40 40.59 -3.88
N ILE A 8 83.23 41.91 -3.81
CA ILE A 8 81.90 42.55 -3.76
C ILE A 8 81.04 42.16 -4.98
N ALA A 9 81.68 41.83 -6.12
CA ALA A 9 81.00 41.34 -7.32
C ALA A 9 80.41 39.93 -7.14
N ASP A 10 81.11 39.04 -6.42
CA ASP A 10 80.62 37.68 -6.13
C ASP A 10 79.39 37.72 -5.21
N ILE A 11 79.40 38.58 -4.19
CA ILE A 11 78.25 38.79 -3.29
C ILE A 11 77.06 39.38 -4.07
N SER A 12 77.32 40.36 -4.94
CA SER A 12 76.26 41.02 -5.73
C SER A 12 75.60 40.07 -6.74
N SER A 13 76.39 39.21 -7.39
CA SER A 13 75.87 38.20 -8.33
C SER A 13 75.03 37.13 -7.61
N LEU A 14 75.48 36.67 -6.43
CA LEU A 14 74.72 35.73 -5.59
C LEU A 14 73.40 36.34 -5.11
N LEU A 15 73.41 37.61 -4.67
CA LEU A 15 72.20 38.33 -4.27
C LEU A 15 71.22 38.50 -5.45
N SER A 16 71.70 38.78 -6.66
CA SER A 16 70.85 38.86 -7.85
C SER A 16 70.22 37.51 -8.17
N SER A 17 71.02 36.43 -8.15
CA SER A 17 70.55 35.06 -8.37
C SER A 17 69.50 34.64 -7.32
N GLN A 18 69.74 34.92 -6.05
CA GLN A 18 68.78 34.64 -4.98
C GLN A 18 67.49 35.44 -5.14
N LYS A 19 67.58 36.71 -5.52
CA LYS A 19 66.41 37.56 -5.80
C LYS A 19 65.58 37.02 -6.97
N GLU A 20 66.23 36.58 -8.04
CA GLU A 20 65.58 36.00 -9.21
C GLU A 20 64.91 34.66 -8.89
N ALA A 21 65.60 33.77 -8.15
CA ALA A 21 65.05 32.50 -7.71
C ALA A 21 63.82 32.68 -6.80
N LEU A 22 63.92 33.57 -5.81
CA LEU A 22 62.80 33.89 -4.91
C LEU A 22 61.64 34.52 -5.68
N SER A 23 61.92 35.41 -6.65
CA SER A 23 60.89 36.01 -7.49
C SER A 23 60.19 34.96 -8.37
N ALA A 24 60.92 33.98 -8.90
CA ALA A 24 60.34 32.89 -9.67
C ALA A 24 59.46 31.99 -8.80
N GLU A 25 59.92 31.64 -7.59
CA GLU A 25 59.16 30.84 -6.63
C GLU A 25 57.87 31.55 -6.18
N PHE A 26 57.93 32.87 -5.92
CA PHE A 26 56.74 33.67 -5.64
C PHE A 26 55.75 33.72 -6.80
N LYS A 27 56.22 33.82 -8.06
CA LYS A 27 55.33 33.78 -9.24
C LYS A 27 54.61 32.45 -9.34
N LEU A 28 55.34 31.34 -9.20
CA LEU A 28 54.75 30.00 -9.22
C LEU A 28 53.74 29.81 -8.08
N SER A 29 54.07 30.29 -6.88
CA SER A 29 53.15 30.26 -5.74
C SER A 29 51.89 31.09 -6.00
N PHE A 30 52.03 32.27 -6.61
CA PHE A 30 50.90 33.15 -6.94
C PHE A 30 49.99 32.54 -8.02
N GLU A 31 50.56 31.94 -9.06
CA GLU A 31 49.82 31.21 -10.09
C GLU A 31 49.05 30.02 -9.48
N SER A 32 49.69 29.27 -8.58
CA SER A 32 49.06 28.18 -7.84
C SER A 32 47.90 28.68 -6.97
N LEU A 33 48.09 29.79 -6.24
CA LEU A 33 47.04 30.41 -5.43
C LEU A 33 45.85 30.87 -6.29
N ASN A 34 46.11 31.50 -7.44
CA ASN A 34 45.05 31.91 -8.36
C ASN A 34 44.25 30.71 -8.88
N SER A 35 44.94 29.63 -9.29
CA SER A 35 44.26 28.40 -9.75
C SER A 35 43.39 27.77 -8.66
N THR A 36 43.83 27.83 -7.40
CA THR A 36 43.08 27.35 -6.23
C THR A 36 41.86 28.24 -5.97
N LEU A 37 42.02 29.56 -6.11
CA LEU A 37 40.93 30.52 -5.95
C LEU A 37 39.83 30.32 -7.00
N ASP A 38 40.21 30.14 -8.27
CA ASP A 38 39.28 29.84 -9.36
C ASP A 38 38.55 28.52 -9.10
N SER A 39 39.28 27.50 -8.64
CA SER A 39 38.70 26.21 -8.24
C SER A 39 37.69 26.39 -7.10
N ASN A 40 38.00 27.17 -6.07
CA ASN A 40 37.08 27.45 -4.97
C ASN A 40 35.82 28.21 -5.42
N ALA A 41 35.94 29.14 -6.36
CA ALA A 41 34.80 29.85 -6.95
C ALA A 41 33.87 28.88 -7.70
N THR A 42 34.43 28.00 -8.53
CA THR A 42 33.64 26.97 -9.23
C THR A 42 32.98 26.00 -8.24
N MET A 43 33.69 25.58 -7.19
CA MET A 43 33.14 24.70 -6.16
C MET A 43 31.99 25.34 -5.39
N THR A 44 32.07 26.63 -5.12
CA THR A 44 30.97 27.38 -4.49
C THR A 44 29.74 27.41 -5.39
N TYR A 45 29.93 27.68 -6.69
CA TYR A 45 28.84 27.67 -7.67
C TYR A 45 28.19 26.29 -7.81
N HIS A 46 29.01 25.23 -7.90
CA HIS A 46 28.51 23.86 -7.93
C HIS A 46 27.78 23.49 -6.64
N GLY A 47 28.28 23.89 -5.47
CA GLY A 47 27.62 23.68 -4.18
C GLY A 47 26.23 24.32 -4.13
N GLN A 48 26.09 25.58 -4.55
CA GLN A 48 24.80 26.26 -4.62
C GLN A 48 23.82 25.57 -5.58
N ARG A 49 24.31 25.12 -6.75
CA ARG A 49 23.49 24.35 -7.70
C ARG A 49 23.06 23.01 -7.12
N ILE A 50 23.94 22.30 -6.43
CA ILE A 50 23.63 21.02 -5.79
C ILE A 50 22.55 21.22 -4.73
N CYS A 51 22.70 22.18 -3.81
CA CYS A 51 21.67 22.47 -2.81
C CYS A 51 20.32 22.81 -3.45
N SER A 52 20.33 23.62 -4.51
CA SER A 52 19.09 23.96 -5.24
C SER A 52 18.44 22.74 -5.90
N LEU A 53 19.25 21.80 -6.42
CA LEU A 53 18.76 20.55 -7.00
C LEU A 53 18.21 19.61 -5.92
N GLU A 54 18.88 19.50 -4.78
CA GLU A 54 18.44 18.70 -3.64
C GLU A 54 17.08 19.19 -3.12
N ASP A 55 16.92 20.49 -2.89
CA ASP A 55 15.65 21.10 -2.48
C ASP A 55 14.52 20.81 -3.47
N ASN A 56 14.82 20.89 -4.77
CA ASN A 56 13.83 20.61 -5.81
C ASN A 56 13.45 19.13 -5.86
N VAL A 57 14.43 18.24 -5.72
CA VAL A 57 14.20 16.79 -5.66
C VAL A 57 13.35 16.45 -4.44
N GLU A 58 13.64 17.01 -3.27
CA GLU A 58 12.85 16.78 -2.05
C GLU A 58 11.40 17.23 -2.23
N LYS A 59 11.17 18.44 -2.78
CA LYS A 59 9.83 18.95 -3.07
C LYS A 59 9.07 18.06 -4.05
N VAL A 60 9.71 17.62 -5.13
CA VAL A 60 9.09 16.74 -6.12
C VAL A 60 8.76 15.38 -5.51
N CYS A 61 9.66 14.79 -4.74
CA CYS A 61 9.44 13.53 -4.05
C CYS A 61 8.27 13.62 -3.07
N ALA A 62 8.20 14.68 -2.26
CA ALA A 62 7.10 14.91 -1.32
C ALA A 62 5.75 15.07 -2.04
N ASN A 63 5.72 15.82 -3.13
CA ASN A 63 4.51 15.99 -3.94
C ASN A 63 4.07 14.68 -4.59
N LEU A 64 4.99 13.93 -5.18
CA LEU A 64 4.72 12.62 -5.79
C LEU A 64 4.24 11.60 -4.76
N GLN A 65 4.79 11.62 -3.55
CA GLN A 65 4.32 10.74 -2.47
C GLN A 65 2.87 11.07 -2.10
N LYS A 66 2.56 12.36 -1.91
CA LYS A 66 1.21 12.83 -1.60
C LYS A 66 0.21 12.48 -2.70
N GLU A 67 0.57 12.69 -3.96
CA GLU A 67 -0.29 12.32 -5.11
C GLU A 67 -0.51 10.82 -5.20
N ASN A 68 0.53 10.01 -4.98
CA ASN A 68 0.41 8.57 -4.94
C ASN A 68 -0.52 8.09 -3.82
N GLU A 69 -0.45 8.69 -2.64
CA GLU A 69 -1.35 8.37 -1.53
C GLU A 69 -2.82 8.71 -1.88
N MET A 70 -3.07 9.88 -2.47
CA MET A 70 -4.40 10.26 -2.94
C MET A 70 -4.93 9.32 -4.03
N LEU A 71 -4.09 8.95 -5.00
CA LEU A 71 -4.47 8.03 -6.07
C LEU A 71 -4.77 6.63 -5.53
N ARG A 72 -3.94 6.13 -4.61
CA ARG A 72 -4.19 4.83 -3.94
C ARG A 72 -5.52 4.85 -3.19
N ALA A 73 -5.79 5.89 -2.41
CA ALA A 73 -7.06 6.03 -1.70
C ALA A 73 -8.26 6.06 -2.66
N LYS A 74 -8.14 6.78 -3.79
CA LYS A 74 -9.17 6.84 -4.83
C LYS A 74 -9.41 5.49 -5.49
N VAL A 75 -8.35 4.75 -5.82
CA VAL A 75 -8.45 3.41 -6.42
C VAL A 75 -9.17 2.45 -5.47
N VAL A 76 -8.81 2.45 -4.19
CA VAL A 76 -9.47 1.61 -3.17
C VAL A 76 -10.96 1.95 -3.03
N ASP A 77 -11.34 3.23 -3.03
CA ASP A 77 -12.76 3.63 -3.00
C ASP A 77 -13.54 3.19 -4.25
N LEU A 78 -12.97 3.41 -5.44
CA LEU A 78 -13.60 3.02 -6.71
C LEU A 78 -13.79 1.51 -6.80
N GLU A 79 -12.78 0.74 -6.41
CA GLU A 79 -12.87 -0.72 -6.38
C GLU A 79 -13.92 -1.18 -5.36
N GLY A 80 -13.94 -0.58 -4.17
CA GLY A 80 -14.95 -0.85 -3.14
C GLY A 80 -16.38 -0.60 -3.63
N ARG A 81 -16.62 0.52 -4.33
CA ARG A 81 -17.93 0.82 -4.94
C ARG A 81 -18.31 -0.18 -6.02
N SER A 82 -17.35 -0.57 -6.87
CA SER A 82 -17.57 -1.55 -7.94
C SER A 82 -17.97 -2.93 -7.40
N ARG A 83 -17.37 -3.35 -6.27
CA ARG A 83 -17.60 -4.65 -5.63
C ARG A 83 -18.72 -4.65 -4.59
N ARG A 84 -19.32 -3.51 -4.26
CA ARG A 84 -20.32 -3.40 -3.17
C ARG A 84 -21.54 -4.31 -3.34
N GLN A 85 -21.93 -4.58 -4.59
CA GLN A 85 -23.03 -5.49 -4.95
C GLN A 85 -22.61 -6.96 -5.07
N ASN A 86 -21.35 -7.28 -4.79
CA ASN A 86 -20.80 -8.62 -4.92
C ASN A 86 -20.80 -9.34 -3.56
N ILE A 87 -21.01 -10.66 -3.60
CA ILE A 87 -20.69 -11.56 -2.49
C ILE A 87 -19.76 -12.65 -2.96
N ARG A 88 -19.02 -13.21 -2.00
CA ARG A 88 -18.14 -14.35 -2.18
C ARG A 88 -18.67 -15.54 -1.40
N ILE A 89 -18.96 -16.63 -2.09
CA ILE A 89 -19.36 -17.90 -1.49
C ILE A 89 -18.16 -18.86 -1.50
N VAL A 90 -17.89 -19.50 -0.36
CA VAL A 90 -16.80 -20.45 -0.19
C VAL A 90 -17.36 -21.79 0.27
N GLY A 91 -16.79 -22.90 -0.23
CA GLY A 91 -17.12 -24.26 0.20
C GLY A 91 -18.01 -25.05 -0.76
N LEU A 92 -18.33 -24.49 -1.93
CA LEU A 92 -19.12 -25.16 -2.96
C LEU A 92 -18.26 -26.05 -3.86
N PRO A 93 -18.61 -27.33 -4.08
CA PRO A 93 -17.89 -28.22 -5.00
C PRO A 93 -17.76 -27.63 -6.41
N GLU A 94 -16.67 -27.91 -7.11
CA GLU A 94 -16.47 -27.45 -8.50
C GLU A 94 -17.54 -28.04 -9.44
N HIS A 95 -17.96 -27.26 -10.44
CA HIS A 95 -18.85 -27.64 -11.56
C HIS A 95 -20.33 -27.91 -11.22
N ILE A 96 -20.77 -27.66 -9.98
CA ILE A 96 -22.18 -27.79 -9.61
C ILE A 96 -23.08 -26.76 -10.32
N GLU A 97 -22.51 -25.68 -10.85
CA GLU A 97 -23.25 -24.56 -11.43
C GLU A 97 -23.94 -24.89 -12.75
N GLY A 98 -23.41 -25.88 -13.47
CA GLY A 98 -23.84 -26.20 -14.82
C GLY A 98 -23.66 -25.03 -15.81
N PRO A 99 -24.39 -25.05 -16.94
CA PRO A 99 -24.22 -24.07 -18.02
C PRO A 99 -24.83 -22.69 -17.72
N ARG A 100 -25.66 -22.58 -16.68
CA ARG A 100 -26.35 -21.32 -16.31
C ARG A 100 -26.10 -20.96 -14.83
N PRO A 101 -24.89 -20.49 -14.49
CA PRO A 101 -24.51 -20.21 -13.10
C PRO A 101 -25.45 -19.22 -12.39
N SER A 102 -25.85 -18.12 -13.04
CA SER A 102 -26.71 -17.12 -12.41
C SER A 102 -28.06 -17.70 -11.97
N SER A 103 -28.71 -18.49 -12.83
CA SER A 103 -29.99 -19.14 -12.50
C SER A 103 -29.82 -20.22 -11.43
N PHE A 104 -28.73 -20.98 -11.47
CA PHE A 104 -28.40 -21.98 -10.46
C PHE A 104 -28.25 -21.33 -9.08
N PHE A 105 -27.41 -20.29 -8.97
CA PHE A 105 -27.15 -19.65 -7.69
C PHE A 105 -28.36 -18.89 -7.13
N SER A 106 -29.19 -18.33 -8.01
CA SER A 106 -30.44 -17.70 -7.59
C SER A 106 -31.34 -18.71 -6.85
N LYS A 107 -31.47 -19.93 -7.39
CA LYS A 107 -32.21 -21.03 -6.74
C LYS A 107 -31.51 -21.53 -5.47
N LEU A 108 -30.20 -21.72 -5.51
CA LEU A 108 -29.40 -22.18 -4.37
C LEU A 108 -29.56 -21.24 -3.16
N LEU A 109 -29.56 -19.92 -3.39
CA LEU A 109 -29.74 -18.95 -2.32
C LEU A 109 -31.10 -19.09 -1.63
N THR A 110 -32.17 -19.26 -2.41
CA THR A 110 -33.52 -19.49 -1.85
C THR A 110 -33.62 -20.83 -1.12
N GLU A 111 -32.93 -21.89 -1.59
CA GLU A 111 -32.90 -23.19 -0.92
C GLU A 111 -32.15 -23.12 0.42
N VAL A 112 -30.98 -22.49 0.45
CA VAL A 112 -30.12 -22.39 1.63
C VAL A 112 -30.69 -21.44 2.70
N LEU A 113 -31.26 -20.31 2.27
CA LEU A 113 -31.79 -19.30 3.20
C LEU A 113 -33.29 -19.50 3.47
N GLY A 114 -34.00 -20.27 2.66
CA GLY A 114 -35.43 -20.51 2.81
C GLY A 114 -36.29 -19.34 2.30
N LYS A 115 -37.55 -19.66 2.01
CA LYS A 115 -38.53 -18.72 1.45
C LYS A 115 -38.90 -17.58 2.39
N ASP A 116 -38.78 -17.78 3.70
CA ASP A 116 -39.05 -16.73 4.70
C ASP A 116 -38.06 -15.57 4.59
N THR A 117 -36.83 -15.84 4.13
CA THR A 117 -35.80 -14.82 3.94
C THR A 117 -35.77 -14.30 2.51
N LEU A 118 -35.95 -15.19 1.53
CA LEU A 118 -35.98 -14.86 0.11
C LEU A 118 -37.28 -15.38 -0.49
N PRO A 119 -38.37 -14.58 -0.49
CA PRO A 119 -39.67 -15.00 -1.01
C PRO A 119 -39.61 -15.41 -2.50
N SER A 120 -38.73 -14.74 -3.25
CA SER A 120 -38.42 -15.05 -4.64
C SER A 120 -36.91 -15.23 -4.83
N PRO A 121 -36.49 -15.98 -5.88
CA PRO A 121 -35.08 -16.08 -6.25
C PRO A 121 -34.51 -14.70 -6.63
N PRO A 122 -33.38 -14.28 -6.04
CA PRO A 122 -32.82 -12.95 -6.28
C PRO A 122 -32.23 -12.82 -7.70
N GLU A 123 -32.23 -11.60 -8.22
CA GLU A 123 -31.70 -11.30 -9.55
C GLU A 123 -30.17 -11.22 -9.52
N ILE A 124 -29.52 -12.22 -10.13
CA ILE A 124 -28.06 -12.29 -10.24
C ILE A 124 -27.64 -11.83 -11.62
N ALA A 125 -26.97 -10.68 -11.68
CA ALA A 125 -26.43 -10.13 -12.92
C ALA A 125 -25.27 -10.96 -13.46
N ARG A 126 -24.41 -11.47 -12.58
CA ARG A 126 -23.27 -12.31 -12.96
C ARG A 126 -22.90 -13.27 -11.84
N ALA A 127 -22.59 -14.51 -12.21
CA ALA A 127 -22.05 -15.51 -11.32
C ALA A 127 -20.86 -16.21 -11.98
N HIS A 128 -19.74 -16.30 -11.27
CA HIS A 128 -18.54 -16.95 -11.78
C HIS A 128 -17.63 -17.39 -10.64
N ARG A 129 -16.75 -18.36 -10.89
CA ARG A 129 -15.66 -18.68 -9.98
C ARG A 129 -14.54 -17.66 -10.09
N THR A 130 -13.78 -17.49 -9.01
CA THR A 130 -12.54 -16.70 -9.06
C THR A 130 -11.60 -17.24 -10.14
N LEU A 131 -10.84 -16.34 -10.77
CA LEU A 131 -9.90 -16.64 -11.87
C LEU A 131 -8.69 -17.53 -11.48
N ALA A 132 -8.64 -18.02 -10.24
CA ALA A 132 -7.60 -18.94 -9.81
C ALA A 132 -7.62 -20.24 -10.65
N PRO A 133 -6.45 -20.88 -10.87
CA PRO A 133 -6.36 -22.17 -11.51
C PRO A 133 -7.28 -23.21 -10.84
N LYS A 134 -7.81 -24.14 -11.62
CA LYS A 134 -8.66 -25.21 -11.08
C LYS A 134 -7.83 -26.03 -10.07
N PRO A 135 -8.31 -26.20 -8.83
CA PRO A 135 -7.60 -26.95 -7.82
C PRO A 135 -7.60 -28.45 -8.15
N ALA A 136 -6.59 -29.17 -7.66
CA ALA A 136 -6.53 -30.62 -7.75
C ALA A 136 -7.72 -31.28 -7.02
N PRO A 137 -8.14 -32.50 -7.42
CA PRO A 137 -9.16 -33.25 -6.68
C PRO A 137 -8.81 -33.33 -5.18
N GLY A 138 -9.80 -33.11 -4.31
CA GLY A 138 -9.61 -33.10 -2.85
C GLY A 138 -9.07 -31.79 -2.25
N SER A 139 -8.59 -30.85 -3.07
CA SER A 139 -8.21 -29.51 -2.61
C SER A 139 -9.44 -28.61 -2.40
N ARG A 140 -9.23 -27.47 -1.72
CA ARG A 140 -10.31 -26.50 -1.44
C ARG A 140 -10.87 -25.94 -2.76
N PRO A 141 -12.20 -26.00 -2.99
CA PRO A 141 -12.81 -25.43 -4.19
C PRO A 141 -12.62 -23.92 -4.29
N ARG A 142 -12.62 -23.40 -5.53
CA ARG A 142 -12.53 -21.96 -5.78
C ARG A 142 -13.79 -21.25 -5.28
N PRO A 143 -13.63 -20.07 -4.68
CA PRO A 143 -14.78 -19.27 -4.31
C PRO A 143 -15.57 -18.80 -5.52
N VAL A 144 -16.87 -18.64 -5.33
CA VAL A 144 -17.81 -18.11 -6.31
C VAL A 144 -18.06 -16.65 -5.98
N ILE A 145 -18.01 -15.78 -6.98
CA ILE A 145 -18.42 -14.38 -6.89
C ILE A 145 -19.77 -14.22 -7.57
N LEU A 146 -20.74 -13.72 -6.82
CA LEU A 146 -22.06 -13.36 -7.33
C LEU A 146 -22.23 -11.86 -7.28
N ARG A 147 -22.63 -11.24 -8.40
CA ARG A 147 -23.04 -9.84 -8.48
C ARG A 147 -24.56 -9.76 -8.55
N PHE A 148 -25.15 -9.09 -7.56
CA PHE A 148 -26.59 -8.85 -7.52
C PHE A 148 -26.99 -7.62 -8.31
N HIS A 149 -28.21 -7.63 -8.83
CA HIS A 149 -28.81 -6.44 -9.41
C HIS A 149 -29.19 -5.42 -8.33
N ARG A 150 -29.70 -5.90 -7.19
CA ARG A 150 -30.17 -5.07 -6.07
C ARG A 150 -29.23 -5.18 -4.86
N PHE A 151 -28.77 -4.04 -4.36
CA PHE A 151 -27.87 -4.02 -3.20
C PHE A 151 -28.57 -4.50 -1.91
N GLN A 152 -29.87 -4.23 -1.77
CA GLN A 152 -30.66 -4.61 -0.60
C GLN A 152 -30.73 -6.14 -0.42
N GLU A 153 -30.90 -6.89 -1.52
CA GLU A 153 -30.92 -8.36 -1.51
C GLU A 153 -29.57 -8.90 -1.07
N LYS A 154 -28.49 -8.35 -1.64
CA LYS A 154 -27.12 -8.69 -1.24
C LYS A 154 -26.89 -8.46 0.25
N ASP A 155 -27.30 -7.32 0.78
CA ASP A 155 -27.09 -6.96 2.19
C ASP A 155 -27.91 -7.85 3.13
N LEU A 156 -29.16 -8.18 2.75
CA LEU A 156 -30.01 -9.12 3.47
C LEU A 156 -29.35 -10.52 3.55
N ILE A 157 -28.88 -11.04 2.42
CA ILE A 157 -28.22 -12.35 2.33
C ILE A 157 -27.01 -12.42 3.26
N ILE A 158 -26.14 -11.41 3.24
CA ILE A 158 -24.94 -11.37 4.10
C ILE A 158 -25.33 -11.30 5.58
N ARG A 159 -26.35 -10.51 5.92
CA ARG A 159 -26.82 -10.36 7.30
C ARG A 159 -27.39 -11.68 7.84
N GLU A 160 -28.24 -12.34 7.07
CA GLU A 160 -28.86 -13.60 7.47
C GLU A 160 -27.85 -14.75 7.52
N ALA A 161 -26.89 -14.79 6.59
CA ALA A 161 -25.81 -15.76 6.64
C ALA A 161 -24.96 -15.60 7.91
N ARG A 162 -24.65 -14.36 8.33
CA ARG A 162 -23.93 -14.09 9.59
C ARG A 162 -24.74 -14.48 10.82
N LYS A 163 -26.06 -14.25 10.80
CA LYS A 163 -26.97 -14.58 11.91
C LYS A 163 -27.07 -16.09 12.13
N ARG A 164 -27.18 -16.86 11.04
CA ARG A 164 -27.30 -18.32 11.06
C ARG A 164 -25.96 -19.02 11.33
N GLY A 165 -24.85 -18.43 10.86
CA GLY A 165 -23.50 -18.93 11.08
C GLY A 165 -23.19 -20.15 10.20
N ALA A 166 -23.63 -21.34 10.62
CA ALA A 166 -23.37 -22.58 9.90
C ALA A 166 -24.44 -22.82 8.82
N LEU A 167 -24.04 -22.72 7.56
CA LEU A 167 -24.88 -23.05 6.41
C LEU A 167 -24.27 -24.24 5.65
N SER A 168 -25.13 -25.06 5.07
CA SER A 168 -24.73 -26.19 4.23
C SER A 168 -25.59 -26.27 2.98
N TYR A 169 -25.04 -26.88 1.94
CA TYR A 169 -25.72 -27.20 0.69
C TYR A 169 -25.26 -28.58 0.24
N GLN A 170 -26.20 -29.52 0.08
CA GLN A 170 -25.90 -30.90 -0.33
C GLN A 170 -24.76 -31.54 0.51
N GLY A 171 -24.82 -31.42 1.83
CA GLY A 171 -23.79 -31.93 2.74
C GLY A 171 -22.48 -31.12 2.82
N HIS A 172 -22.30 -30.11 1.97
CA HIS A 172 -21.10 -29.28 1.96
C HIS A 172 -21.30 -28.01 2.79
N ARG A 173 -20.37 -27.72 3.70
CA ARG A 173 -20.41 -26.50 4.52
C ARG A 173 -20.05 -25.28 3.67
N ILE A 174 -20.94 -24.29 3.64
CA ILE A 174 -20.79 -23.06 2.85
C ILE A 174 -20.72 -21.83 3.75
N ARG A 175 -20.01 -20.80 3.28
CA ARG A 175 -19.90 -19.52 3.96
C ARG A 175 -20.03 -18.37 2.98
N PHE A 176 -20.69 -17.31 3.44
CA PHE A 176 -20.94 -16.10 2.67
C PHE A 176 -20.12 -14.95 3.22
N TYR A 177 -19.43 -14.24 2.34
CA TYR A 177 -18.60 -13.08 2.66
C TYR A 177 -18.91 -11.93 1.71
N ASP A 178 -18.67 -10.71 2.18
CA ASP A 178 -18.57 -9.57 1.29
C ASP A 178 -17.33 -9.72 0.38
N ASP A 179 -17.43 -9.28 -0.87
CA ASP A 179 -16.29 -9.20 -1.79
C ASP A 179 -15.58 -7.86 -1.64
N TYR A 180 -14.63 -7.78 -0.70
CA TYR A 180 -13.81 -6.59 -0.49
C TYR A 180 -12.58 -6.57 -1.40
N SER A 181 -12.01 -5.38 -1.65
CA SER A 181 -10.71 -5.26 -2.33
C SER A 181 -9.60 -5.88 -1.49
N PRO A 182 -8.48 -6.31 -2.10
CA PRO A 182 -7.35 -6.89 -1.38
C PRO A 182 -6.82 -6.00 -0.24
N GLU A 183 -6.77 -4.67 -0.45
CA GLU A 183 -6.32 -3.69 0.53
C GLU A 183 -7.25 -3.66 1.75
N VAL A 184 -8.57 -3.64 1.52
CA VAL A 184 -9.56 -3.65 2.60
C VAL A 184 -9.54 -4.99 3.33
N VAL A 185 -9.33 -6.10 2.63
CA VAL A 185 -9.14 -7.43 3.26
C VAL A 185 -7.90 -7.42 4.16
N LYS A 186 -6.78 -6.85 3.69
CA LYS A 186 -5.54 -6.72 4.47
C LYS A 186 -5.77 -5.90 5.74
N GLN A 187 -6.34 -4.70 5.61
CA GLN A 187 -6.67 -3.82 6.75
C GLN A 187 -7.60 -4.50 7.75
N ARG A 188 -8.63 -5.23 7.27
CA ARG A 188 -9.52 -6.00 8.15
C ARG A 188 -8.81 -7.15 8.85
N GLY A 189 -7.83 -7.77 8.20
CA GLY A 189 -7.01 -8.85 8.75
C GLY A 189 -6.20 -8.42 9.96
N GLU A 190 -5.73 -7.17 9.99
CA GLU A 190 -4.97 -6.58 11.12
C GLU A 190 -5.78 -6.60 12.43
N TYR A 191 -7.11 -6.52 12.34
CA TYR A 191 -8.01 -6.57 13.50
C TYR A 191 -8.30 -7.99 13.99
N SER A 192 -7.83 -9.06 13.34
CA SER A 192 -8.17 -10.44 13.71
C SER A 192 -7.81 -10.78 15.16
N GLY A 193 -6.65 -10.32 15.64
CA GLY A 193 -6.21 -10.49 17.03
C GLY A 193 -7.12 -9.76 18.01
N ALA A 194 -7.37 -8.47 17.75
CA ALA A 194 -8.26 -7.64 18.56
C ALA A 194 -9.70 -8.19 18.62
N MET A 195 -10.25 -8.65 17.49
CA MET A 195 -11.59 -9.26 17.42
C MET A 195 -11.67 -10.51 18.29
N THR A 196 -10.63 -11.35 18.27
CA THR A 196 -10.56 -12.58 19.08
C THR A 196 -10.59 -12.25 20.56
N GLU A 197 -9.80 -11.27 20.98
CA GLU A 197 -9.71 -10.83 22.38
C GLU A 197 -11.03 -10.19 22.87
N LEU A 198 -11.66 -9.36 22.03
CA LEU A 198 -12.95 -8.76 22.34
C LEU A 198 -14.07 -9.81 22.50
N HIS A 199 -14.08 -10.84 21.67
CA HIS A 199 -15.01 -11.96 21.82
C HIS A 199 -14.79 -12.73 23.13
N LYS A 200 -13.54 -12.98 23.53
CA LYS A 200 -13.22 -13.63 24.82
C LYS A 200 -13.78 -12.86 26.00
N ARG A 201 -13.72 -11.53 25.93
CA ARG A 201 -14.25 -10.59 26.94
C ARG A 201 -15.77 -10.38 26.84
N ARG A 202 -16.48 -11.17 26.04
CA ARG A 202 -17.94 -11.09 25.81
C ARG A 202 -18.43 -9.77 25.21
N TYR A 203 -17.54 -8.98 24.63
CA TYR A 203 -17.95 -7.85 23.79
C TYR A 203 -18.44 -8.34 22.44
N LYS A 204 -19.29 -7.54 21.78
CA LYS A 204 -19.77 -7.80 20.41
C LYS A 204 -19.11 -6.82 19.44
N PRO A 205 -17.90 -7.14 18.93
CA PRO A 205 -17.21 -6.31 17.97
C PRO A 205 -17.80 -6.49 16.57
N ALA A 206 -17.73 -5.45 15.76
CA ALA A 206 -18.14 -5.44 14.35
C ALA A 206 -17.16 -4.58 13.54
N LEU A 207 -16.68 -5.10 12.42
CA LEU A 207 -15.87 -4.35 11.46
C LEU A 207 -16.78 -3.78 10.36
N LEU A 208 -16.97 -2.47 10.38
CA LEU A 208 -17.65 -1.74 9.31
C LEU A 208 -16.70 -1.43 8.17
N PHE A 209 -17.27 -1.21 6.99
CA PHE A 209 -16.49 -0.83 5.81
C PHE A 209 -15.81 0.55 6.01
N PRO A 210 -14.57 0.74 5.53
CA PRO A 210 -13.67 -0.29 5.00
C PRO A 210 -13.12 -1.19 6.12
N ALA A 211 -12.53 -0.62 7.18
CA ALA A 211 -12.01 -1.34 8.34
C ALA A 211 -12.17 -0.51 9.62
N LYS A 212 -13.42 -0.19 10.00
CA LYS A 212 -13.74 0.58 11.21
C LYS A 212 -14.27 -0.35 12.30
N LEU A 213 -13.53 -0.49 13.39
CA LEU A 213 -13.93 -1.36 14.51
C LEU A 213 -14.93 -0.65 15.41
N ARG A 214 -16.12 -1.24 15.54
CA ARG A 214 -17.17 -0.85 16.47
C ARG A 214 -17.34 -1.92 17.53
N ILE A 215 -17.37 -1.54 18.79
CA ILE A 215 -17.59 -2.44 19.93
C ILE A 215 -18.96 -2.13 20.51
N THR A 216 -19.78 -3.16 20.71
CA THR A 216 -21.00 -3.05 21.51
C THR A 216 -20.71 -3.57 22.91
N LEU A 217 -20.89 -2.71 23.91
CA LEU A 217 -20.70 -3.00 25.33
C LEU A 217 -21.89 -3.79 25.89
N PRO A 218 -21.74 -4.47 27.05
CA PRO A 218 -22.83 -5.22 27.67
C PRO A 218 -24.07 -4.38 28.02
N ASN A 219 -23.88 -3.10 28.32
CA ASN A 219 -24.95 -2.13 28.58
C ASN A 219 -25.66 -1.63 27.30
N GLY A 220 -25.24 -2.09 26.11
CA GLY A 220 -25.80 -1.70 24.82
C GLY A 220 -25.09 -0.53 24.14
N ASP A 221 -24.19 0.16 24.84
CA ASP A 221 -23.47 1.32 24.29
C ASP A 221 -22.52 0.90 23.17
N LYS A 222 -22.37 1.79 22.18
CA LYS A 222 -21.51 1.57 21.02
C LYS A 222 -20.29 2.49 21.11
N LYS A 223 -19.10 1.89 21.16
CA LYS A 223 -17.83 2.63 21.07
C LYS A 223 -17.16 2.38 19.71
N TRP A 224 -16.61 3.44 19.15
CA TRP A 224 -15.87 3.42 17.91
C TRP A 224 -14.39 3.52 18.24
N LEU A 225 -13.59 2.59 17.74
CA LEU A 225 -12.15 2.70 17.81
C LEU A 225 -11.62 3.37 16.54
N PRO A 226 -10.62 4.24 16.64
CA PRO A 226 -9.99 4.82 15.46
C PRO A 226 -9.43 3.71 14.56
N SER A 227 -9.40 3.99 13.25
CA SER A 227 -8.82 3.05 12.29
C SER A 227 -7.33 2.87 12.60
N ALA A 228 -6.79 1.66 12.43
CA ALA A 228 -5.38 1.35 12.66
C ALA A 228 -4.45 2.08 11.67
N ALA A 229 -5.03 2.73 10.66
CA ALA A 229 -4.37 3.68 9.78
C ALA A 229 -5.02 5.05 9.95
N ALA A 230 -4.44 5.88 10.81
CA ALA A 230 -4.49 7.34 10.74
C ALA A 230 -3.05 7.83 10.88
#